data_AF-A0A7M7NHP6-F1
#
_entry.id   AF-A0A7M7NHP6-F1
#
_cell.length_a   1.000
_cell.length_b   1.000
_cell.length_c   1.000
_cell.angle_alpha   90.00
_cell.angle_beta   90.00
_cell.angle_gamma   90.00
#
_symmetry.space_group_name_H-M   'P 1'
#
loop_
_entity.id
_entity.type
_entity.pdbx_description
1 polymer ?
#
loop_
_entity_poly.entity_id
_entity_poly.type
_entity_poly.pdbx_seq_one_letter_code
_entity_poly.pdbx_strand_id
1 'polypeptide(L)'
;MSPSVTRHALFTTQLFSRSIEVHWNDVVDDDSDEDDDSDEDDDSDEDDDSDEDGAFENEVKKKYDARDNDDDDDDDNDDDNDAPNFFELTRRIIENEGGNMYFDSLIDDINGDGRLDIVATISSTTNGKLVAFEIPDDWENGEWTQHVLAEGFKPPEPNPRPGRGSPGRAQVFFPDINQSRMKPFILMTGDDDGRVYVVKPLNDADPSDWSYKADVLFEAEGNTIGDLTYADVDGDGVKEVFVPMFNAGQVRIVPYKDIDLSSVFVQPAVNDFSSSYDGTL
;
A
#
# COMPACT_ATOMS: atom_id res chain seq x y z
N MET A 1 -37.39 10.57 3.56
CA MET A 1 -36.78 9.23 3.76
C MET A 1 -35.72 9.39 4.85
N SER A 2 -35.00 8.36 5.29
CA SER A 2 -33.80 8.63 6.11
C SER A 2 -32.68 9.05 5.17
N PRO A 3 -31.93 10.12 5.46
CA PRO A 3 -30.84 10.56 4.58
C PRO A 3 -29.83 9.44 4.39
N SER A 4 -29.32 9.29 3.16
CA SER A 4 -28.15 8.45 2.90
C SER A 4 -26.90 9.16 3.41
N VAL A 5 -25.94 8.37 3.87
CA VAL A 5 -24.62 8.88 4.25
C VAL A 5 -23.59 8.13 3.44
N THR A 6 -22.89 8.87 2.58
CA THR A 6 -21.74 8.37 1.85
C THR A 6 -20.48 8.65 2.66
N ARG A 7 -19.69 7.60 2.95
CA ARG A 7 -18.45 7.72 3.73
C ARG A 7 -17.23 7.46 2.85
N HIS A 8 -16.31 8.41 2.84
CA HIS A 8 -15.01 8.27 2.20
C HIS A 8 -13.93 8.03 3.26
N ALA A 9 -13.20 6.92 3.16
CA ALA A 9 -12.11 6.58 4.06
C ALA A 9 -10.76 6.63 3.33
N LEU A 10 -9.77 7.24 3.97
CA LEU A 10 -8.38 7.31 3.56
C LEU A 10 -7.52 6.57 4.59
N PHE A 11 -6.82 5.53 4.13
CA PHE A 11 -5.83 4.83 4.93
C PHE A 11 -4.47 5.43 4.66
N THR A 12 -3.76 5.83 5.72
CA THR A 12 -2.45 6.45 5.57
C THR A 12 -1.39 5.75 6.39
N THR A 13 -0.21 5.68 5.79
CA THR A 13 1.05 5.53 6.48
C THR A 13 1.99 6.62 5.99
N GLN A 14 2.80 7.17 6.88
CA GLN A 14 3.92 8.02 6.49
C GLN A 14 5.20 7.18 6.53
N LEU A 15 6.18 7.51 5.70
CA LEU A 15 7.50 6.89 5.75
C LEU A 15 8.07 7.01 7.18
N PHE A 16 8.36 5.87 7.79
CA PHE A 16 8.81 5.74 9.19
C PHE A 16 7.77 6.21 10.23
N SER A 17 6.48 6.08 9.91
CA SER A 17 5.40 6.34 10.85
C SER A 17 5.43 5.36 12.01
N ARG A 18 5.00 5.83 13.19
CA ARG A 18 4.81 4.99 14.37
C ARG A 18 3.42 4.35 14.44
N SER A 19 2.55 4.74 13.53
CA SER A 19 1.16 4.30 13.48
C SER A 19 0.72 4.07 12.05
N ILE A 20 -0.24 3.17 11.91
CA ILE A 20 -1.12 3.12 10.74
C ILE A 20 -2.47 3.71 11.13
N GLU A 21 -3.01 4.59 10.28
CA GLU A 21 -4.17 5.42 10.61
C GLU A 21 -5.23 5.35 9.51
N VAL A 22 -6.49 5.41 9.92
CA VAL A 22 -7.63 5.64 9.05
C VAL A 22 -8.20 7.04 9.31
N HIS A 23 -8.50 7.74 8.23
CA HIS A 23 -9.10 9.07 8.24
C HIS A 23 -10.39 9.05 7.42
N TRP A 24 -11.43 9.77 7.83
CA TRP A 24 -12.69 9.79 7.09
C TRP A 24 -13.51 11.06 7.31
N ASN A 25 -14.46 11.28 6.42
CA ASN A 25 -15.49 12.29 6.52
C ASN A 25 -16.84 11.69 6.10
N ASP A 26 -17.92 12.15 6.72
CA ASP A 26 -19.29 11.73 6.44
C ASP A 26 -19.94 12.81 5.58
N VAL A 27 -20.36 12.44 4.37
CA VAL A 27 -21.20 13.27 3.50
C VAL A 27 -22.64 12.86 3.71
N VAL A 28 -23.51 13.82 4.03
CA VAL A 28 -24.94 13.59 4.24
C VAL A 28 -25.66 14.09 3.01
N ASP A 29 -26.29 13.17 2.27
CA ASP A 29 -27.13 13.53 1.13
C ASP A 29 -28.53 13.78 1.70
N ASP A 30 -28.92 15.05 1.78
CA ASP A 30 -30.28 15.42 2.13
C ASP A 30 -31.07 15.64 0.83
N ASP A 31 -31.69 14.58 0.31
CA ASP A 31 -32.66 14.63 -0.80
C ASP A 31 -33.95 15.40 -0.43
N SER A 32 -33.87 16.40 0.43
CA SER A 32 -34.98 17.29 0.76
C SER A 32 -35.02 18.46 -0.21
N ASP A 33 -35.21 18.16 -1.50
CA ASP A 33 -35.80 19.12 -2.44
C ASP A 33 -37.26 19.35 -1.99
N GLU A 34 -37.45 20.19 -0.97
CA GLU A 34 -38.71 20.90 -0.84
C GLU A 34 -38.70 21.95 -1.94
N ASP A 35 -39.40 21.64 -3.05
CA ASP A 35 -39.87 22.60 -4.06
C ASP A 35 -40.63 23.74 -3.33
N ASP A 36 -39.92 24.75 -2.83
CA ASP A 36 -40.50 25.99 -2.33
C ASP A 36 -40.59 26.97 -3.51
N ASP A 37 -41.51 26.65 -4.42
CA ASP A 37 -42.07 27.60 -5.39
C ASP A 37 -42.80 28.71 -4.62
N SER A 38 -42.04 29.70 -4.13
CA SER A 38 -42.59 31.00 -3.76
C SER A 38 -41.87 32.10 -4.54
N ASP A 39 -42.35 32.28 -5.77
CA ASP A 39 -42.26 33.55 -6.50
C ASP A 39 -42.80 34.69 -5.61
N GLU A 40 -41.92 35.47 -4.99
CA GLU A 40 -42.24 36.84 -4.60
C GLU A 40 -41.13 37.77 -5.08
N ASP A 41 -41.42 38.40 -6.24
CA ASP A 41 -40.81 39.63 -6.71
C ASP A 41 -40.84 40.69 -5.58
N ASP A 42 -39.69 41.26 -5.21
CA ASP A 42 -39.68 42.65 -4.74
C ASP A 42 -38.33 43.32 -5.05
N ASP A 43 -38.38 44.15 -6.09
CA ASP A 43 -37.37 45.12 -6.47
C ASP A 43 -37.22 46.19 -5.38
N SER A 44 -36.01 46.37 -4.83
CA SER A 44 -35.59 47.72 -4.43
C SER A 44 -34.07 47.85 -4.37
N ASP A 45 -33.55 48.51 -5.39
CA ASP A 45 -32.26 49.22 -5.39
C ASP A 45 -32.16 50.16 -4.19
N GLU A 46 -30.99 50.21 -3.53
CA GLU A 46 -30.45 51.44 -2.96
C GLU A 46 -28.93 51.31 -2.72
N ASP A 47 -28.17 52.10 -3.47
CA ASP A 47 -26.74 52.37 -3.30
C ASP A 47 -26.45 53.10 -1.97
N ASP A 48 -25.35 52.77 -1.28
CA ASP A 48 -24.60 53.79 -0.52
C ASP A 48 -23.13 53.40 -0.28
N ASP A 49 -22.24 54.29 -0.73
CA ASP A 49 -20.78 54.25 -0.58
C ASP A 49 -20.35 54.80 0.78
N SER A 50 -19.33 54.22 1.43
CA SER A 50 -18.22 55.00 2.06
C SER A 50 -17.11 54.14 2.67
N ASP A 51 -15.89 54.39 2.16
CA ASP A 51 -14.62 54.68 2.84
C ASP A 51 -13.94 53.69 3.81
N GLU A 52 -12.82 53.16 3.28
CA GLU A 52 -11.41 53.26 3.75
C GLU A 52 -10.97 52.81 5.18
N ASP A 53 -9.86 52.04 5.15
CA ASP A 53 -8.74 51.95 6.11
C ASP A 53 -8.71 50.83 7.18
N GLY A 54 -7.84 49.84 6.96
CA GLY A 54 -7.48 48.85 7.99
C GLY A 54 -6.38 47.87 7.57
N ALA A 55 -5.13 48.22 7.90
CA ALA A 55 -3.88 47.56 7.54
C ALA A 55 -3.71 46.06 7.94
N PHE A 56 -3.05 45.34 7.03
CA PHE A 56 -2.01 44.31 7.26
C PHE A 56 -2.34 43.13 8.19
N GLU A 57 -2.85 42.04 7.62
CA GLU A 57 -2.50 40.64 7.96
C GLU A 57 -3.23 39.69 7.00
N ASN A 58 -2.54 39.19 5.96
CA ASN A 58 -2.80 37.90 5.25
C ASN A 58 -2.25 37.92 3.82
N GLU A 59 -0.93 37.79 3.67
CA GLU A 59 -0.28 37.64 2.36
C GLU A 59 -0.02 36.16 1.98
N VAL A 60 -0.73 35.21 2.61
CA VAL A 60 -0.64 33.77 2.28
C VAL A 60 -1.98 33.17 1.82
N LYS A 61 -3.14 33.78 2.15
CA LYS A 61 -4.45 33.34 1.63
C LYS A 61 -4.77 33.84 0.22
N LYS A 62 -4.31 35.03 -0.16
CA LYS A 62 -4.69 35.70 -1.42
C LYS A 62 -4.11 35.12 -2.72
N LYS A 63 -3.30 34.06 -2.65
CA LYS A 63 -2.68 33.44 -3.84
C LYS A 63 -3.41 32.19 -4.32
N TYR A 64 -4.36 31.67 -3.54
CA TYR A 64 -5.25 30.60 -3.98
C TYR A 64 -6.57 31.15 -4.53
N ASP A 65 -7.08 32.27 -4.01
CA ASP A 65 -8.36 32.88 -4.45
C ASP A 65 -8.29 33.70 -5.75
N ALA A 66 -7.18 33.69 -6.48
CA ALA A 66 -6.97 34.55 -7.66
C ALA A 66 -6.65 33.78 -8.95
N ARG A 67 -7.03 32.50 -9.03
CA ARG A 67 -6.87 31.69 -10.24
C ARG A 67 -8.17 31.13 -10.83
N ASP A 68 -9.30 31.36 -10.19
CA ASP A 68 -10.59 30.80 -10.64
C ASP A 68 -11.57 31.85 -11.20
N ASN A 69 -11.10 33.09 -11.41
CA ASN A 69 -11.90 34.11 -12.09
C ASN A 69 -11.22 34.44 -13.41
N ASP A 70 -11.50 33.65 -14.45
CA ASP A 70 -11.67 34.11 -15.83
C ASP A 70 -12.17 32.92 -16.67
N ASP A 71 -13.40 33.07 -17.17
CA ASP A 71 -14.01 32.38 -18.32
C ASP A 71 -14.44 30.91 -18.13
N ASP A 72 -15.70 30.70 -17.72
CA ASP A 72 -16.76 30.24 -18.64
C ASP A 72 -18.12 30.20 -17.90
N ASP A 73 -19.04 31.07 -18.33
CA ASP A 73 -20.47 31.04 -18.03
C ASP A 73 -21.11 29.80 -18.68
N ASP A 74 -21.11 28.65 -18.00
CA ASP A 74 -22.07 27.58 -18.24
C ASP A 74 -22.72 27.18 -16.91
N ASP A 75 -24.02 27.41 -16.89
CA ASP A 75 -24.99 27.39 -15.81
C ASP A 75 -25.38 25.95 -15.45
N ASP A 76 -24.43 25.14 -14.97
CA ASP A 76 -24.68 23.83 -14.36
C ASP A 76 -24.42 23.93 -12.84
N ASN A 77 -25.37 24.53 -12.12
CA ASN A 77 -25.55 24.39 -10.67
C ASN A 77 -26.00 22.95 -10.34
N ASP A 78 -25.17 21.97 -10.66
CA ASP A 78 -25.22 20.67 -9.99
C ASP A 78 -24.45 20.86 -8.67
N ASP A 79 -25.22 21.08 -7.60
CA ASP A 79 -24.80 21.19 -6.21
C ASP A 79 -24.31 19.83 -5.70
N ASP A 80 -23.33 19.25 -6.39
CA ASP A 80 -22.64 18.00 -6.05
C ASP A 80 -21.71 18.27 -4.86
N ASN A 81 -22.29 18.62 -3.72
CA ASN A 81 -21.61 18.74 -2.43
C ASN A 81 -21.19 17.36 -1.87
N ASP A 82 -21.08 16.36 -2.74
CA ASP A 82 -20.69 14.97 -2.47
C ASP A 82 -19.17 14.80 -2.25
N ALA A 83 -18.39 15.85 -2.49
CA ALA A 83 -16.94 15.80 -2.30
C ALA A 83 -16.58 15.81 -0.79
N PRO A 84 -15.83 14.82 -0.29
CA PRO A 84 -15.45 14.79 1.12
C PRO A 84 -14.60 16.00 1.51
N ASN A 85 -14.91 16.62 2.65
CA ASN A 85 -14.09 17.70 3.20
C ASN A 85 -12.77 17.15 3.75
N PHE A 86 -11.72 17.20 2.93
CA PHE A 86 -10.38 16.72 3.29
C PHE A 86 -9.68 17.54 4.38
N PHE A 87 -10.20 18.70 4.78
CA PHE A 87 -9.67 19.50 5.89
C PHE A 87 -10.25 19.11 7.25
N GLU A 88 -11.41 18.44 7.27
CA GLU A 88 -12.11 18.02 8.48
C GLU A 88 -12.29 16.50 8.50
N LEU A 89 -11.15 15.80 8.60
CA LEU A 89 -11.13 14.35 8.71
C LEU A 89 -11.17 13.90 10.17
N THR A 90 -12.12 13.04 10.51
CA THR A 90 -12.03 12.22 11.72
C THR A 90 -10.89 11.21 11.53
N ARG A 91 -10.18 10.87 12.61
CA ARG A 91 -9.03 9.95 12.54
C ARG A 91 -9.07 8.89 13.63
N ARG A 92 -8.54 7.72 13.31
CA ARG A 92 -8.29 6.63 14.25
C ARG A 92 -6.94 5.98 13.97
N ILE A 93 -6.19 5.73 15.05
CA ILE A 93 -5.01 4.86 15.02
C ILE A 93 -5.49 3.41 14.99
N ILE A 94 -5.12 2.69 13.93
CA ILE A 94 -5.38 1.26 13.78
C ILE A 94 -4.39 0.48 14.67
N GLU A 95 -3.12 0.84 14.59
CA GLU A 95 -2.04 0.24 15.39
C GLU A 95 -0.98 1.29 15.72
N ASN A 96 -0.39 1.17 16.92
CA ASN A 96 0.78 1.94 17.37
C ASN A 96 1.58 1.13 18.41
N GLU A 97 2.19 0.02 18.00
CA GLU A 97 3.12 -0.72 18.85
C GLU A 97 4.46 0.02 18.90
N GLY A 98 4.87 0.37 20.12
CA GLY A 98 6.11 1.10 20.35
C GLY A 98 7.33 0.35 19.81
N GLY A 99 7.86 0.80 18.68
CA GLY A 99 9.03 0.22 18.02
C GLY A 99 8.81 -0.13 16.56
N ASN A 100 7.56 -0.25 16.12
CA ASN A 100 7.23 -0.40 14.71
C ASN A 100 7.50 0.91 13.97
N MET A 101 8.11 0.80 12.79
CA MET A 101 8.32 1.91 11.86
C MET A 101 7.68 1.53 10.53
N TYR A 102 6.42 1.88 10.37
CA TYR A 102 5.71 1.64 9.11
C TYR A 102 6.38 2.41 7.99
N PHE A 103 6.62 1.73 6.87
CA PHE A 103 7.38 2.28 5.76
C PHE A 103 6.52 2.50 4.53
N ASP A 104 5.69 1.51 4.20
CA ASP A 104 4.77 1.54 3.07
C ASP A 104 3.46 0.81 3.40
N SER A 105 2.40 1.12 2.67
CA SER A 105 1.12 0.42 2.76
C SER A 105 0.38 0.36 1.43
N LEU A 106 -0.39 -0.70 1.23
CA LEU A 106 -1.30 -0.88 0.10
C LEU A 106 -2.60 -1.51 0.57
N ILE A 107 -3.63 -1.46 -0.29
CA ILE A 107 -4.93 -2.07 -0.05
C ILE A 107 -5.21 -3.07 -1.16
N ASP A 108 -5.50 -4.32 -0.80
CA ASP A 108 -5.92 -5.38 -1.72
C ASP A 108 -6.55 -6.54 -0.93
N ASP A 109 -7.24 -7.45 -1.60
CA ASP A 109 -7.73 -8.71 -1.01
C ASP A 109 -6.58 -9.72 -0.97
N ILE A 110 -5.93 -9.84 0.19
CA ILE A 110 -4.71 -10.64 0.32
C ILE A 110 -5.04 -12.08 0.63
N ASN A 111 -6.07 -12.32 1.45
CA ASN A 111 -6.47 -13.67 1.81
C ASN A 111 -7.44 -14.29 0.77
N GLY A 112 -7.92 -13.55 -0.22
CA GLY A 112 -8.82 -14.04 -1.25
C GLY A 112 -10.25 -14.28 -0.76
N ASP A 113 -10.67 -13.63 0.32
CA ASP A 113 -12.02 -13.76 0.88
C ASP A 113 -13.06 -12.84 0.22
N GLY A 114 -12.62 -11.98 -0.70
CA GLY A 114 -13.42 -11.01 -1.41
C GLY A 114 -13.53 -9.66 -0.71
N ARG A 115 -12.89 -9.46 0.45
CA ARG A 115 -12.82 -8.19 1.17
C ARG A 115 -11.40 -7.65 1.11
N LEU A 116 -11.30 -6.33 1.15
CA LEU A 116 -10.00 -5.65 1.11
C LEU A 116 -9.33 -5.70 2.48
N ASP A 117 -8.02 -5.85 2.45
CA ASP A 117 -7.11 -5.78 3.59
C ASP A 117 -6.15 -4.61 3.42
N ILE A 118 -5.54 -4.18 4.54
CA ILE A 118 -4.40 -3.26 4.50
C ILE A 118 -3.12 -4.07 4.67
N VAL A 119 -2.22 -4.02 3.70
CA VAL A 119 -0.86 -4.55 3.85
C VAL A 119 0.08 -3.42 4.21
N ALA A 120 0.98 -3.68 5.14
CA ALA A 120 2.02 -2.72 5.49
C ALA A 120 3.38 -3.38 5.68
N THR A 121 4.42 -2.64 5.32
CA THR A 121 5.80 -3.00 5.67
C THR A 121 6.23 -2.26 6.92
N ILE A 122 6.83 -2.99 7.85
CA ILE A 122 7.40 -2.45 9.09
C ILE A 122 8.91 -2.57 8.98
N SER A 123 9.55 -1.44 8.65
CA SER A 123 10.99 -1.38 8.48
C SER A 123 11.71 -1.45 9.83
N SER A 124 12.79 -2.22 9.89
CA SER A 124 13.57 -2.42 11.10
C SER A 124 15.03 -2.69 10.76
N THR A 125 15.92 -2.42 11.71
CA THR A 125 17.33 -2.81 11.64
C THR A 125 17.57 -4.25 12.11
N THR A 126 16.59 -4.87 12.78
CA THR A 126 16.79 -6.15 13.48
C THR A 126 15.78 -7.22 13.12
N ASN A 127 14.51 -6.86 12.97
CA ASN A 127 13.43 -7.77 12.58
C ASN A 127 12.28 -6.99 11.93
N GLY A 128 12.43 -6.72 10.65
CA GLY A 128 11.39 -6.10 9.84
C GLY A 128 10.31 -7.10 9.48
N LYS A 129 9.13 -6.59 9.15
CA LYS A 129 7.94 -7.42 8.94
C LYS A 129 7.15 -6.94 7.72
N LEU A 130 6.40 -7.89 7.15
CA LEU A 130 5.27 -7.65 6.27
C LEU A 130 4.02 -8.13 7.01
N VAL A 131 3.06 -7.23 7.20
CA VAL A 131 1.84 -7.48 7.96
C VAL A 131 0.61 -7.17 7.11
N ALA A 132 -0.50 -7.81 7.42
CA ALA A 132 -1.82 -7.46 6.91
C ALA A 132 -2.77 -7.16 8.07
N PHE A 133 -3.69 -6.24 7.85
CA PHE A 133 -4.78 -5.92 8.76
C PHE A 133 -6.10 -6.19 8.05
N GLU A 134 -6.93 -7.05 8.63
CA GLU A 134 -8.32 -7.20 8.20
C GLU A 134 -9.06 -5.89 8.47
N ILE A 135 -9.77 -5.37 7.46
CA ILE A 135 -10.66 -4.22 7.62
C ILE A 135 -11.98 -4.73 8.21
N PRO A 136 -12.34 -4.39 9.47
CA PRO A 136 -13.61 -4.84 10.04
C PRO A 136 -14.78 -4.05 9.45
N ASP A 137 -15.99 -4.63 9.47
CA ASP A 137 -17.22 -3.97 8.97
C ASP A 137 -17.46 -2.62 9.67
N ASP A 138 -17.23 -2.57 10.98
CA ASP A 138 -17.18 -1.35 11.78
C ASP A 138 -15.71 -0.92 11.94
N TRP A 139 -15.11 -0.33 10.91
CA TRP A 139 -13.73 0.14 10.95
C TRP A 139 -13.52 1.34 11.88
N GLU A 140 -14.60 2.02 12.29
CA GLU A 140 -14.57 3.14 13.23
C GLU A 140 -14.36 2.67 14.68
N ASN A 141 -15.08 1.63 15.12
CA ASN A 141 -15.03 1.17 16.52
C ASN A 141 -14.63 -0.30 16.70
N GLY A 142 -14.67 -1.08 15.63
CA GLY A 142 -14.34 -2.50 15.62
C GLY A 142 -12.86 -2.80 15.83
N GLU A 143 -12.57 -4.07 16.09
CA GLU A 143 -11.19 -4.55 16.27
C GLU A 143 -10.55 -4.84 14.92
N TRP A 144 -9.33 -4.35 14.74
CA TRP A 144 -8.51 -4.59 13.57
C TRP A 144 -7.62 -5.81 13.83
N THR A 145 -7.83 -6.91 13.09
CA THR A 145 -7.05 -8.13 13.27
C THR A 145 -5.78 -8.06 12.43
N GLN A 146 -4.62 -8.15 13.08
CA GLN A 146 -3.33 -8.15 12.41
C GLN A 146 -2.80 -9.57 12.18
N HIS A 147 -2.27 -9.81 10.99
CA HIS A 147 -1.55 -11.02 10.60
C HIS A 147 -0.12 -10.70 10.20
N VAL A 148 0.85 -11.50 10.68
CA VAL A 148 2.24 -11.41 10.20
C VAL A 148 2.39 -12.36 9.02
N LEU A 149 2.55 -11.80 7.81
CA LEU A 149 2.71 -12.59 6.59
C LEU A 149 4.15 -13.10 6.46
N ALA A 150 5.12 -12.26 6.81
CA ALA A 150 6.53 -12.62 6.84
C ALA A 150 7.31 -11.70 7.79
N GLU A 151 8.42 -12.19 8.32
CA GLU A 151 9.33 -11.44 9.19
C GLU A 151 10.78 -11.89 9.02
N GLY A 152 11.70 -11.23 9.73
CA GLY A 152 13.13 -11.54 9.70
C GLY A 152 13.94 -10.65 8.76
N PHE A 153 13.31 -9.66 8.14
CA PHE A 153 13.97 -8.73 7.22
C PHE A 153 14.92 -7.80 7.98
N LYS A 154 16.15 -7.66 7.52
CA LYS A 154 17.12 -6.76 8.13
C LYS A 154 18.28 -6.46 7.19
N PRO A 155 18.92 -5.29 7.32
CA PRO A 155 20.16 -5.01 6.61
C PRO A 155 21.28 -6.02 6.93
N PRO A 156 22.22 -6.27 6.00
CA PRO A 156 23.36 -7.14 6.23
C PRO A 156 24.31 -6.56 7.29
N GLU A 157 24.98 -7.46 8.01
CA GLU A 157 25.98 -7.11 9.02
C GLU A 157 27.33 -6.71 8.38
N PRO A 158 28.16 -5.88 9.05
CA PRO A 158 27.92 -5.25 10.35
C PRO A 158 26.82 -4.20 10.24
N ASN A 159 25.75 -4.30 11.04
CA ASN A 159 24.52 -3.52 10.94
C ASN A 159 24.84 -2.03 11.08
N PRO A 160 24.95 -1.24 9.99
CA PRO A 160 25.76 -0.05 10.08
C PRO A 160 24.91 1.21 9.89
N ARG A 161 25.06 2.14 10.82
CA ARG A 161 24.70 3.57 10.70
C ARG A 161 23.21 3.89 10.96
N PRO A 162 22.92 4.96 11.72
CA PRO A 162 21.57 5.48 11.89
C PRO A 162 20.91 5.73 10.53
N GLY A 163 19.61 5.38 10.40
CA GLY A 163 18.80 5.65 9.22
C GLY A 163 18.67 4.50 8.22
N ARG A 164 19.12 3.29 8.56
CA ARG A 164 18.88 2.09 7.74
C ARG A 164 17.68 1.26 8.18
N GLY A 165 17.06 0.53 7.26
CA GLY A 165 15.97 -0.39 7.59
C GLY A 165 15.58 -1.35 6.46
N SER A 166 14.87 -2.41 6.83
CA SER A 166 14.28 -3.39 5.92
C SER A 166 13.01 -3.97 6.54
N PRO A 167 11.96 -4.32 5.78
CA PRO A 167 11.86 -4.19 4.33
C PRO A 167 11.49 -2.77 3.89
N GLY A 168 11.46 -2.56 2.58
CA GLY A 168 11.05 -1.34 1.91
C GLY A 168 9.61 -1.41 1.41
N ARG A 169 9.39 -1.10 0.14
CA ARG A 169 8.06 -1.02 -0.48
C ARG A 169 7.50 -2.40 -0.80
N ALA A 170 6.18 -2.57 -0.70
CA ALA A 170 5.47 -3.76 -1.14
C ALA A 170 4.51 -3.43 -2.30
N GLN A 171 4.24 -4.41 -3.16
CA GLN A 171 3.26 -4.32 -4.24
C GLN A 171 2.62 -5.70 -4.44
N VAL A 172 1.31 -5.74 -4.69
CA VAL A 172 0.63 -6.96 -5.14
C VAL A 172 1.24 -7.41 -6.47
N PHE A 173 1.38 -8.72 -6.64
CA PHE A 173 2.13 -9.29 -7.75
C PHE A 173 1.47 -10.58 -8.27
N PHE A 174 1.15 -10.57 -9.56
CA PHE A 174 0.69 -11.73 -10.33
C PHE A 174 1.73 -12.01 -11.42
N PRO A 175 2.74 -12.86 -11.17
CA PRO A 175 3.90 -12.98 -12.06
C PRO A 175 3.57 -13.57 -13.43
N ASP A 176 2.67 -14.56 -13.47
CA ASP A 176 2.28 -15.28 -14.69
C ASP A 176 0.80 -15.00 -14.93
N ILE A 177 0.49 -14.36 -16.06
CA ILE A 177 -0.88 -13.97 -16.43
C ILE A 177 -1.76 -15.18 -16.76
N ASN A 178 -1.15 -16.32 -17.07
CA ASN A 178 -1.86 -17.55 -17.41
C ASN A 178 -2.19 -18.38 -16.17
N GLN A 179 -1.61 -18.04 -15.02
CA GLN A 179 -1.91 -18.71 -13.75
C GLN A 179 -3.07 -18.02 -13.05
N SER A 180 -4.19 -18.73 -12.95
CA SER A 180 -5.24 -18.38 -12.01
C SER A 180 -4.78 -18.68 -10.59
N ARG A 181 -4.96 -17.73 -9.69
CA ARG A 181 -4.73 -17.85 -8.25
C ARG A 181 -5.82 -17.11 -7.50
N MET A 182 -6.14 -17.56 -6.30
CA MET A 182 -7.09 -16.88 -5.44
C MET A 182 -6.40 -15.76 -4.66
N LYS A 183 -5.20 -16.02 -4.14
CA LYS A 183 -4.44 -15.06 -3.35
C LYS A 183 -3.30 -14.43 -4.17
N PRO A 184 -3.06 -13.12 -4.04
CA PRO A 184 -1.93 -12.47 -4.67
C PRO A 184 -0.60 -12.96 -4.09
N PHE A 185 0.47 -12.90 -4.89
CA PHE A 185 1.81 -12.79 -4.31
C PHE A 185 2.07 -11.33 -3.94
N ILE A 186 3.08 -11.11 -3.09
CA ILE A 186 3.54 -9.77 -2.76
C ILE A 186 4.99 -9.66 -3.20
N LEU A 187 5.27 -8.74 -4.11
CA LEU A 187 6.64 -8.37 -4.49
C LEU A 187 7.08 -7.25 -3.55
N MET A 188 8.25 -7.42 -2.93
CA MET A 188 8.69 -6.51 -1.87
C MET A 188 10.17 -6.20 -2.00
N THR A 189 10.54 -4.94 -1.83
CA THR A 189 11.94 -4.52 -1.78
C THR A 189 12.49 -4.73 -0.36
N GLY A 190 13.75 -5.16 -0.25
CA GLY A 190 14.45 -5.25 1.01
C GLY A 190 15.05 -3.91 1.47
N ASP A 191 14.97 -2.86 0.65
CA ASP A 191 15.62 -1.56 0.86
C ASP A 191 17.12 -1.74 1.19
N ASP A 192 17.55 -1.44 2.42
CA ASP A 192 18.96 -1.58 2.84
C ASP A 192 19.45 -3.03 3.00
N ASP A 193 18.56 -4.03 2.94
CA ASP A 193 18.93 -5.45 2.87
C ASP A 193 19.56 -5.81 1.51
N GLY A 194 19.26 -5.05 0.46
CA GLY A 194 19.82 -5.33 -0.87
C GLY A 194 19.16 -6.51 -1.59
N ARG A 195 18.02 -6.99 -1.09
CA ARG A 195 17.25 -8.09 -1.69
C ARG A 195 15.92 -7.63 -2.27
N VAL A 196 15.38 -8.45 -3.16
CA VAL A 196 13.98 -8.40 -3.62
C VAL A 196 13.34 -9.71 -3.24
N TYR A 197 12.15 -9.64 -2.65
CA TYR A 197 11.40 -10.78 -2.17
C TYR A 197 10.13 -10.97 -2.99
N VAL A 198 9.77 -12.22 -3.22
CA VAL A 198 8.41 -12.62 -3.59
C VAL A 198 7.85 -13.40 -2.42
N VAL A 199 6.81 -12.85 -1.81
CA VAL A 199 6.11 -13.44 -0.67
C VAL A 199 4.87 -14.16 -1.19
N LYS A 200 4.79 -15.47 -0.98
CA LYS A 200 3.78 -16.37 -1.57
C LYS A 200 2.88 -16.96 -0.49
N PRO A 201 1.57 -17.09 -0.72
CA PRO A 201 0.69 -17.85 0.16
C PRO A 201 1.15 -19.32 0.19
N LEU A 202 1.16 -19.92 1.37
CA LEU A 202 1.45 -21.35 1.52
C LEU A 202 0.24 -22.22 1.12
N ASN A 203 -0.96 -21.66 1.22
CA ASN A 203 -2.20 -22.29 0.84
C ASN A 203 -3.09 -21.30 0.08
N ASP A 204 -3.07 -21.36 -1.24
CA ASP A 204 -3.83 -20.46 -2.12
C ASP A 204 -5.35 -20.70 -2.01
N ALA A 205 -5.79 -21.93 -1.68
CA ALA A 205 -7.19 -22.31 -1.78
C ALA A 205 -8.04 -22.04 -0.53
N ASP A 206 -7.44 -21.64 0.59
CA ASP A 206 -8.11 -21.45 1.88
C ASP A 206 -8.00 -19.99 2.37
N PRO A 207 -9.06 -19.17 2.24
CA PRO A 207 -9.02 -17.78 2.67
C PRO A 207 -8.80 -17.57 4.18
N SER A 208 -9.01 -18.60 5.01
CA SER A 208 -8.73 -18.51 6.44
C SER A 208 -7.25 -18.70 6.79
N ASP A 209 -6.44 -19.17 5.84
CA ASP A 209 -5.01 -19.40 6.02
C ASP A 209 -4.17 -18.17 5.64
N TRP A 210 -3.74 -17.44 6.65
CA TRP A 210 -2.88 -16.25 6.50
C TRP A 210 -1.39 -16.56 6.39
N SER A 211 -1.00 -17.82 6.19
CA SER A 211 0.40 -18.21 6.16
C SER A 211 1.03 -17.94 4.78
N TYR A 212 2.13 -17.18 4.82
CA TYR A 212 2.92 -16.80 3.66
C TYR A 212 4.39 -17.17 3.86
N LYS A 213 5.14 -17.24 2.75
CA LYS A 213 6.58 -17.48 2.74
C LYS A 213 7.27 -16.49 1.82
N ALA A 214 8.28 -15.81 2.34
CA ALA A 214 9.17 -14.97 1.56
C ALA A 214 10.28 -15.81 0.90
N ASP A 215 10.39 -15.72 -0.42
CA ASP A 215 11.51 -16.23 -1.20
C ASP A 215 12.33 -15.05 -1.75
N VAL A 216 13.65 -15.18 -1.76
CA VAL A 216 14.54 -14.18 -2.39
C VAL A 216 14.47 -14.36 -3.90
N LEU A 217 13.97 -13.36 -4.62
CA LEU A 217 13.95 -13.31 -6.08
C LEU A 217 15.29 -12.82 -6.63
N PHE A 218 15.89 -11.83 -5.97
CA PHE A 218 17.13 -11.20 -6.39
C PHE A 218 17.90 -10.64 -5.20
N GLU A 219 19.23 -10.65 -5.29
CA GLU A 219 20.14 -10.07 -4.30
C GLU A 219 21.23 -9.27 -5.02
N ALA A 220 21.43 -8.04 -4.55
CA ALA A 220 22.52 -7.16 -4.94
C ALA A 220 23.30 -6.77 -3.69
N GLU A 221 24.27 -7.60 -3.32
CA GLU A 221 25.08 -7.39 -2.11
C GLU A 221 25.58 -5.94 -2.01
N GLY A 222 25.38 -5.33 -0.85
CA GLY A 222 25.85 -3.98 -0.55
C GLY A 222 25.11 -2.83 -1.24
N ASN A 223 23.99 -3.11 -1.92
CA ASN A 223 23.15 -2.08 -2.54
C ASN A 223 21.86 -1.86 -1.74
N THR A 224 21.37 -0.63 -1.75
CA THR A 224 19.99 -0.31 -1.39
C THR A 224 19.10 -0.55 -2.62
N ILE A 225 18.02 -1.31 -2.46
CA ILE A 225 17.03 -1.54 -3.51
C ILE A 225 15.95 -0.45 -3.45
N GLY A 226 15.88 0.37 -4.50
CA GLY A 226 14.85 1.41 -4.61
C GLY A 226 13.48 0.85 -4.97
N ASP A 227 12.53 1.75 -5.23
CA ASP A 227 11.18 1.38 -5.66
C ASP A 227 11.20 0.68 -7.03
N LEU A 228 10.73 -0.57 -7.07
CA LEU A 228 10.76 -1.39 -8.27
C LEU A 228 9.49 -1.24 -9.10
N THR A 229 9.56 -1.72 -10.33
CA THR A 229 8.37 -1.89 -11.18
C THR A 229 8.46 -3.22 -11.89
N TYR A 230 7.35 -3.68 -12.46
CA TYR A 230 7.31 -4.92 -13.21
C TYR A 230 6.34 -4.82 -14.40
N ALA A 231 6.63 -5.57 -15.46
CA ALA A 231 5.75 -5.73 -16.61
C ALA A 231 6.20 -6.94 -17.43
N ASP A 232 5.28 -7.60 -18.12
CA ASP A 232 5.61 -8.51 -19.22
C ASP A 232 6.02 -7.66 -20.43
N VAL A 233 7.32 -7.57 -20.71
CA VAL A 233 7.84 -6.70 -21.77
C VAL A 233 8.28 -7.45 -23.01
N ASP A 234 8.42 -8.77 -22.93
CA ASP A 234 8.77 -9.62 -24.08
C ASP A 234 7.59 -10.44 -24.63
N GLY A 235 6.44 -10.41 -23.96
CA GLY A 235 5.19 -11.01 -24.39
C GLY A 235 5.11 -12.52 -24.13
N ASP A 236 5.93 -13.06 -23.22
CA ASP A 236 5.90 -14.48 -22.87
C ASP A 236 4.83 -14.85 -21.83
N GLY A 237 4.12 -13.85 -21.30
CA GLY A 237 3.08 -14.00 -20.27
C GLY A 237 3.62 -14.00 -18.84
N VAL A 238 4.93 -13.85 -18.65
CA VAL A 238 5.59 -13.73 -17.36
C VAL A 238 6.12 -12.31 -17.21
N LYS A 239 6.04 -11.76 -16.00
CA LYS A 239 6.49 -10.39 -15.73
C LYS A 239 7.99 -10.34 -15.48
N GLU A 240 8.65 -9.40 -16.12
CA GLU A 240 10.00 -8.94 -15.76
C GLU A 240 9.91 -7.94 -14.61
N VAL A 241 10.82 -8.05 -13.65
CA VAL A 241 10.99 -7.10 -12.56
C VAL A 241 12.19 -6.19 -12.85
N PHE A 242 11.97 -4.89 -12.78
CA PHE A 242 12.97 -3.85 -12.97
C PHE A 242 13.40 -3.33 -11.59
N VAL A 243 14.63 -3.65 -11.21
CA VAL A 243 15.17 -3.45 -9.86
C VAL A 243 16.19 -2.32 -9.87
N PRO A 244 15.88 -1.13 -9.31
CA PRO A 244 16.87 -0.06 -9.15
C PRO A 244 17.83 -0.40 -8.01
N MET A 245 19.11 -0.49 -8.35
CA MET A 245 20.20 -0.67 -7.40
C MET A 245 20.82 0.71 -7.13
N PHE A 246 20.36 1.37 -6.07
CA PHE A 246 20.62 2.78 -5.81
C PHE A 246 22.12 3.10 -5.77
N ASN A 247 22.90 2.32 -5.00
CA ASN A 247 24.34 2.56 -4.86
C ASN A 247 25.15 2.19 -6.10
N ALA A 248 24.68 1.22 -6.89
CA ALA A 248 25.32 0.84 -8.15
C ALA A 248 25.01 1.82 -9.29
N GLY A 249 23.97 2.66 -9.17
CA GLY A 249 23.52 3.55 -10.24
C GLY A 249 23.02 2.78 -11.46
N GLN A 250 22.38 1.63 -11.25
CA GLN A 250 21.97 0.69 -12.29
C GLN A 250 20.53 0.22 -12.07
N VAL A 251 19.87 -0.19 -13.15
CA VAL A 251 18.62 -0.96 -13.10
C VAL A 251 18.92 -2.38 -13.60
N ARG A 252 18.51 -3.38 -12.84
CA ARG A 252 18.59 -4.79 -13.22
C ARG A 252 17.22 -5.27 -13.69
N ILE A 253 17.18 -5.99 -14.80
CA ILE A 253 15.98 -6.72 -15.24
C ILE A 253 16.10 -8.15 -14.73
N VAL A 254 15.08 -8.62 -14.01
CA VAL A 254 14.99 -9.94 -13.40
C VAL A 254 13.70 -10.59 -13.89
N PRO A 255 13.75 -11.52 -14.86
CA PRO A 255 12.58 -12.30 -15.23
C PRO A 255 12.11 -13.11 -14.03
N TYR A 256 10.81 -13.09 -13.73
CA TYR A 256 10.28 -13.99 -12.72
C TYR A 256 10.40 -15.43 -13.23
N LYS A 257 10.92 -16.32 -12.39
CA LYS A 257 10.83 -17.77 -12.62
C LYS A 257 10.30 -18.38 -11.36
N ASP A 258 9.21 -19.13 -11.46
CA ASP A 258 8.71 -19.84 -10.30
C ASP A 258 9.77 -20.86 -9.89
N ILE A 259 10.34 -20.65 -8.71
CA ILE A 259 11.29 -21.59 -8.13
C ILE A 259 10.44 -22.74 -7.60
N ASP A 260 10.20 -23.73 -8.46
CA ASP A 260 9.60 -24.99 -8.03
C ASP A 260 10.57 -25.71 -7.08
N LEU A 261 10.37 -25.51 -5.78
CA LEU A 261 11.16 -26.17 -4.72
C LEU A 261 10.90 -27.68 -4.64
N SER A 262 9.87 -28.22 -5.32
CA SER A 262 9.67 -29.67 -5.41
C SER A 262 10.76 -30.33 -6.27
N SER A 263 11.41 -29.56 -7.14
CA SER A 263 12.52 -30.02 -7.98
C SER A 263 13.90 -30.03 -7.29
N VAL A 264 14.03 -29.42 -6.10
CA VAL A 264 15.32 -29.27 -5.39
C VAL A 264 15.66 -30.48 -4.52
N PHE A 265 14.72 -31.40 -4.27
CA PHE A 265 15.01 -32.70 -3.65
C PHE A 265 15.42 -33.74 -4.70
N VAL A 266 16.58 -33.55 -5.34
CA VAL A 266 17.30 -34.68 -5.91
C VAL A 266 17.75 -35.56 -4.74
N GLN A 267 17.28 -36.80 -4.74
CA GLN A 267 17.48 -37.79 -3.68
C GLN A 267 18.96 -37.92 -3.26
N PRO A 268 19.25 -38.27 -1.99
CA PRO A 268 20.62 -38.56 -1.58
C PRO A 268 21.15 -39.70 -2.46
N ALA A 269 22.33 -39.47 -3.04
CA ALA A 269 23.04 -40.45 -3.82
C ALA A 269 23.05 -41.80 -3.09
N VAL A 270 22.49 -42.82 -3.74
CA VAL A 270 22.63 -44.21 -3.32
C VAL A 270 24.12 -44.53 -3.43
N ASN A 271 24.83 -44.47 -2.32
CA ASN A 271 26.15 -45.08 -2.21
C ASN A 271 25.96 -46.60 -2.17
N ASP A 272 25.91 -47.20 -3.36
CA ASP A 272 26.12 -48.64 -3.54
C ASP A 272 27.57 -48.97 -3.17
N PHE A 273 27.79 -49.28 -1.89
CA PHE A 273 28.96 -50.02 -1.44
C PHE A 273 28.56 -51.48 -1.22
N SER A 274 28.27 -52.20 -2.31
CA SER A 274 28.47 -53.64 -2.31
C SER A 274 29.96 -53.94 -2.48
N SER A 275 30.63 -54.12 -1.33
CA SER A 275 32.01 -54.59 -1.25
C SER A 275 32.12 -56.04 -1.73
N SER A 276 32.74 -56.27 -2.89
CA SER A 276 33.34 -57.58 -3.19
C SER A 276 34.80 -57.55 -2.77
N TYR A 277 35.04 -57.90 -1.50
CA TYR A 277 36.36 -58.29 -1.01
C TYR A 277 36.47 -59.81 -1.19
N ASP A 278 37.20 -60.24 -2.22
CA ASP A 278 37.70 -61.61 -2.36
C ASP A 278 39.15 -61.63 -1.87
N GLY A 279 39.44 -62.42 -0.84
CA GLY A 279 40.77 -62.49 -0.26
C GLY A 279 40.88 -63.44 0.91
N THR A 280 40.93 -64.74 0.63
CA THR A 280 41.57 -65.73 1.50
C THR A 280 42.38 -66.73 0.68
N LEU A 281 43.70 -66.67 0.86
CA LEU A 281 44.61 -67.82 0.99
C LEU A 281 45.13 -67.81 2.42
#